data_AF-A0A069Q1K6-F1
#
_entry.id   AF-A0A069Q1K6-F1
#
_cell.length_a   1.000
_cell.length_b   1.000
_cell.length_c   1.000
_cell.angle_alpha   90.00
_cell.angle_beta   90.00
_cell.angle_gamma   90.00
#
_symmetry.space_group_name_H-M   'P 1'
#
loop_
_entity.id
_entity.type
_entity.pdbx_description
1 polymer ?
#
loop_
_entity_poly.entity_id
_entity_poly.type
_entity_poly.pdbx_seq_one_letter_code
_entity_poly.pdbx_strand_id
1 'polypeptide(L)'
;MQETGMSISTSHGVVADNPGHPDGHPGPRVAKDVARCEALLSRAAETGTAIEQTDVDSVRDARSALDRKKWGRAIDGAFYPAMSRIAAAVQYPARKTAEDIGHCSDMVSYAAQNGKTLEAGDVEALSKARDAQQNHSWNPEIEGAFYAAMSRISHTVAPVVAETAGDDARQGARRAIRIYTRSAIALTILVVSLSCLLFVVNQISADISVVVKNNDAAALSLHNQLQAHAVEITEAKGKGSAAVVALQNSQPALQIKKELQQFATNNRQLFADVMRINALTRSVGLEEVRSPYKPPCPKKAPTGFPITYANAQPVTPSDDWQCNPAVARELLEVTLPLLANPRPAANDTRPPAPPENAVEQGFQKIAVYQDIRAMAIYVNDIILSFVGAVTGFLLPVLYAWLGACAAILRQLSADSSANVFHPEHSKVANRAHVTSAVIVGISIGLFSELLQGGKEVSPLAIAFVAGYASDKFFIFVDRLVGAIFPGRATERPDAGKSGASGASHAPPPRPLPPNTASADATGAAASKGAA
;
A
#
# COMPACT_ATOMS: atom_id res chain seq x y z
N MET A 1 22.88 -36.81 15.71
CA MET A 1 22.17 -38.05 16.07
C MET A 1 22.53 -38.38 17.50
N GLN A 2 21.64 -38.04 18.42
CA GLN A 2 21.73 -38.40 19.83
C GLN A 2 20.47 -39.23 20.05
N GLU A 3 20.61 -40.54 20.21
CA GLU A 3 19.50 -41.44 20.52
C GLU A 3 18.90 -41.01 21.85
N THR A 4 17.76 -40.33 21.81
CA THR A 4 16.87 -40.22 22.96
C THR A 4 16.12 -41.54 23.08
N GLY A 5 16.78 -42.53 23.69
CA GLY A 5 16.12 -43.68 24.28
C GLY A 5 15.07 -43.18 25.26
N MET A 6 13.81 -43.18 24.84
CA MET A 6 12.67 -42.78 25.64
C MET A 6 12.38 -43.90 26.65
N SER A 7 13.14 -43.91 27.74
CA SER A 7 12.82 -44.71 28.92
C SER A 7 11.47 -44.22 29.43
N ILE A 8 10.43 -45.04 29.25
CA ILE A 8 9.15 -44.87 29.92
C ILE A 8 9.44 -45.01 31.41
N SER A 9 9.57 -43.87 32.09
CA SER A 9 9.75 -43.84 33.53
C SER A 9 8.48 -44.42 34.16
N THR A 10 8.55 -45.69 34.58
CA THR A 10 7.60 -46.36 35.46
C THR A 10 7.65 -45.67 36.82
N SER A 11 7.07 -44.48 36.90
CA SER A 11 6.89 -43.72 38.14
C SER A 11 5.41 -43.76 38.49
N HIS A 12 5.13 -44.53 39.55
CA HIS A 12 3.85 -44.81 40.16
C HIS A 12 2.83 -43.65 40.10
N GLY A 13 1.76 -43.85 39.35
CA GLY A 13 0.58 -42.98 39.30
C GLY A 13 -0.46 -43.27 40.40
N VAL A 14 -0.08 -43.98 41.47
CA VAL A 14 -0.92 -44.15 42.65
C VAL A 14 -0.25 -43.38 43.78
N VAL A 15 -0.77 -42.19 44.08
CA VAL A 15 -0.50 -41.54 45.37
C VAL A 15 -0.93 -42.55 46.43
N ALA A 16 0.03 -43.04 47.21
CA ALA A 16 -0.24 -44.00 48.27
C ALA A 16 -0.97 -43.28 49.41
N ASP A 17 -2.29 -43.13 49.29
CA ASP A 17 -3.16 -42.67 50.36
C ASP A 17 -4.04 -43.81 50.87
N ASN A 18 -3.92 -44.02 52.18
CA ASN A 18 -4.87 -44.60 53.12
C ASN A 18 -5.49 -45.99 52.78
N PRO A 19 -5.20 -47.06 53.54
CA PRO A 19 -5.72 -48.42 53.30
C PRO A 19 -7.24 -48.61 53.54
N GLY A 20 -8.03 -47.53 53.58
CA GLY A 20 -9.46 -47.53 53.90
C GLY A 20 -10.40 -47.01 52.81
N HIS A 21 -9.91 -46.60 51.63
CA HIS A 21 -10.78 -46.16 50.53
C HIS A 21 -10.53 -46.99 49.26
N PRO A 22 -11.45 -47.88 48.86
CA PRO A 22 -11.24 -48.79 47.72
C PRO A 22 -11.27 -48.09 46.34
N ASP A 23 -11.73 -46.84 46.28
CA ASP A 23 -11.90 -46.08 45.04
C ASP A 23 -10.94 -44.87 45.01
N GLY A 24 -9.81 -45.04 44.33
CA GLY A 24 -8.87 -43.94 44.07
C GLY A 24 -9.44 -42.99 43.01
N HIS A 25 -9.29 -41.68 43.23
CA HIS A 25 -9.63 -40.71 42.19
C HIS A 25 -8.58 -40.78 41.07
N PRO A 26 -9.00 -40.81 39.78
CA PRO A 26 -8.06 -40.80 38.67
C PRO A 26 -7.23 -39.52 38.71
N GLY A 27 -5.90 -39.66 38.70
CA GLY A 27 -5.01 -38.50 38.63
C GLY A 27 -5.23 -37.70 37.34
N PRO A 28 -4.89 -36.40 37.31
CA PRO A 28 -5.13 -35.52 36.15
C PRO A 28 -4.39 -35.94 34.87
N ARG A 29 -3.43 -36.87 34.96
CA ARG A 29 -2.72 -37.45 33.81
C ARG A 29 -3.55 -38.52 33.10
N VAL A 30 -4.31 -39.32 33.85
CA VAL A 30 -5.10 -40.44 33.32
C VAL A 30 -6.06 -39.98 32.23
N ALA A 31 -6.75 -38.86 32.43
CA ALA A 31 -7.67 -38.31 31.43
C ALA A 31 -6.98 -37.95 30.10
N LYS A 32 -5.74 -37.44 30.16
CA LYS A 32 -4.95 -37.12 28.97
C LYS A 32 -4.46 -38.39 28.27
N ASP A 33 -4.06 -39.39 29.03
CA ASP A 33 -3.56 -40.66 28.49
C ASP A 33 -4.68 -41.48 27.83
N VAL A 34 -5.88 -41.50 28.43
CA VAL A 34 -7.09 -42.11 27.81
C VAL A 34 -7.43 -41.41 26.50
N ALA A 35 -7.53 -40.07 26.50
CA ALA A 35 -7.81 -39.30 25.27
C ALA A 35 -6.76 -39.54 24.17
N ARG A 36 -5.48 -39.70 24.56
CA ARG A 36 -4.40 -40.04 23.62
C ARG A 36 -4.58 -41.43 23.03
N CYS A 37 -4.96 -42.43 23.82
CA CYS A 37 -5.24 -43.78 23.33
C CYS A 37 -6.44 -43.80 22.38
N GLU A 38 -7.50 -43.07 22.69
CA GLU A 38 -8.68 -42.94 21.81
C GLU A 38 -8.29 -42.34 20.45
N ALA A 39 -7.40 -41.35 20.43
CA ALA A 39 -6.86 -40.79 19.18
C ALA A 39 -5.99 -41.81 18.41
N LEU A 40 -5.19 -42.62 19.10
CA LEU A 40 -4.41 -43.70 18.47
C LEU A 40 -5.31 -44.80 17.89
N LEU A 41 -6.37 -45.19 18.61
CA LEU A 41 -7.36 -46.16 18.13
C LEU A 41 -8.14 -45.63 16.91
N SER A 42 -8.53 -44.36 16.94
CA SER A 42 -9.19 -43.71 15.80
C SER A 42 -8.28 -43.70 14.58
N ARG A 43 -7.01 -43.35 14.77
CA ARG A 43 -6.00 -43.39 13.72
C ARG A 43 -5.77 -44.80 13.20
N ALA A 44 -5.69 -45.80 14.08
CA ALA A 44 -5.56 -47.20 13.70
C ALA A 44 -6.74 -47.70 12.87
N ALA A 45 -7.97 -47.28 13.21
CA ALA A 45 -9.17 -47.60 12.47
C ALA A 45 -9.19 -46.91 11.08
N GLU A 46 -8.74 -45.66 10.99
CA GLU A 46 -8.57 -44.95 9.72
C GLU A 46 -7.48 -45.58 8.83
N THR A 47 -6.39 -46.05 9.45
CA THR A 47 -5.27 -46.64 8.71
C THR A 47 -5.50 -48.11 8.37
N GLY A 48 -6.39 -48.83 9.07
CA GLY A 48 -6.60 -50.27 8.89
C GLY A 48 -5.69 -51.14 9.77
N THR A 49 -5.00 -50.56 10.75
CA THR A 49 -4.11 -51.28 11.65
C THR A 49 -4.93 -52.18 12.57
N ALA A 50 -4.70 -53.49 12.49
CA ALA A 50 -5.36 -54.45 13.37
C ALA A 50 -4.88 -54.26 14.81
N ILE A 51 -5.78 -53.84 15.69
CA ILE A 51 -5.56 -53.77 17.13
C ILE A 51 -6.33 -54.89 17.79
N GLU A 52 -5.72 -55.54 18.77
CA GLU A 52 -6.37 -56.59 19.53
C GLU A 52 -7.64 -56.05 20.20
N GLN A 53 -8.77 -56.76 20.05
CA GLN A 53 -10.05 -56.32 20.59
C GLN A 53 -9.99 -56.09 22.11
N THR A 54 -9.16 -56.87 22.81
CA THR A 54 -8.91 -56.76 24.25
C THR A 54 -8.27 -55.43 24.64
N ASP A 55 -7.39 -54.87 23.79
CA ASP A 55 -6.76 -53.57 24.00
C ASP A 55 -7.76 -52.43 23.75
N VAL A 56 -8.59 -52.56 22.71
CA VAL A 56 -9.70 -51.62 22.42
C VAL A 56 -10.69 -51.57 23.58
N ASP A 57 -11.08 -52.74 24.09
CA ASP A 57 -12.00 -52.85 25.22
C ASP A 57 -11.37 -52.29 26.51
N SER A 58 -10.07 -52.51 26.73
CA SER A 58 -9.34 -51.92 27.88
C SER A 58 -9.35 -50.38 27.86
N VAL A 59 -9.23 -49.74 26.68
CA VAL A 59 -9.33 -48.28 26.54
C VAL A 59 -10.78 -47.80 26.73
N ARG A 60 -11.77 -48.53 26.21
CA ARG A 60 -13.20 -48.22 26.39
C ARG A 60 -13.61 -48.32 27.87
N ASP A 61 -13.16 -49.34 28.56
CA ASP A 61 -13.40 -49.54 29.98
C ASP A 61 -12.73 -48.45 30.81
N ALA A 62 -11.49 -48.09 30.49
CA ALA A 62 -10.80 -46.95 31.09
C ALA A 62 -11.57 -45.63 30.89
N ARG A 63 -12.13 -45.37 29.69
CA ARG A 63 -12.95 -44.20 29.44
C ARG A 63 -14.23 -44.19 30.29
N SER A 64 -14.95 -45.31 30.31
CA SER A 64 -16.17 -45.46 31.08
C SER A 64 -15.95 -45.32 32.60
N ALA A 65 -14.78 -45.75 33.08
CA ALA A 65 -14.35 -45.62 34.46
C ALA A 65 -14.01 -44.16 34.82
N LEU A 66 -13.35 -43.44 33.90
CA LEU A 66 -13.04 -42.02 34.03
C LEU A 66 -14.33 -41.17 34.12
N ASP A 67 -15.30 -41.43 33.24
CA ASP A 67 -16.59 -40.71 33.22
C ASP A 67 -17.40 -40.95 34.52
N ARG A 68 -17.31 -42.17 35.06
CA ARG A 68 -17.93 -42.55 36.34
C ARG A 68 -17.14 -42.12 37.59
N LYS A 69 -15.96 -41.51 37.41
CA LYS A 69 -15.01 -41.16 38.49
C LYS A 69 -14.60 -42.33 39.39
N LYS A 70 -14.58 -43.55 38.85
CA LYS A 70 -14.22 -44.79 39.56
C LYS A 70 -13.01 -45.44 38.91
N TRP A 71 -11.81 -45.05 39.35
CA TRP A 71 -10.55 -45.57 38.82
C TRP A 71 -9.93 -46.58 39.79
N GLY A 72 -10.05 -47.88 39.46
CA GLY A 72 -9.53 -48.97 40.28
C GLY A 72 -8.19 -49.52 39.78
N ARG A 73 -7.45 -50.20 40.66
CA ARG A 73 -6.17 -50.87 40.31
C ARG A 73 -6.29 -51.88 39.16
N ALA A 74 -7.45 -52.54 39.02
CA ALA A 74 -7.70 -53.47 37.92
C ALA A 74 -7.74 -52.76 36.56
N ILE A 75 -8.36 -51.58 36.50
CA ILE A 75 -8.47 -50.76 35.28
C ILE A 75 -7.10 -50.18 34.94
N ASP A 76 -6.38 -49.70 35.94
CA ASP A 76 -5.00 -49.21 35.81
C ASP A 76 -4.07 -50.28 35.21
N GLY A 77 -4.13 -51.50 35.76
CA GLY A 77 -3.33 -52.64 35.33
C GLY A 77 -3.69 -53.19 33.96
N ALA A 78 -4.92 -52.98 33.47
CA ALA A 78 -5.32 -53.35 32.11
C ALA A 78 -5.00 -52.24 31.10
N PHE A 79 -5.26 -50.98 31.47
CA PHE A 79 -5.17 -49.82 30.59
C PHE A 79 -3.74 -49.51 30.15
N TYR A 80 -2.77 -49.44 31.06
CA TYR A 80 -1.41 -49.03 30.69
C TYR A 80 -0.66 -50.05 29.81
N PRO A 81 -0.78 -51.37 30.04
CA PRO A 81 -0.26 -52.36 29.10
C PRO A 81 -0.94 -52.29 27.73
N ALA A 82 -2.26 -52.12 27.69
CA ALA A 82 -3.00 -51.93 26.44
C ALA A 82 -2.53 -50.66 25.70
N MET A 83 -2.37 -49.54 26.42
CA MET A 83 -1.81 -48.30 25.87
C MET A 83 -0.41 -48.53 25.27
N SER A 84 0.47 -49.28 25.95
CA SER A 84 1.80 -49.57 25.43
C SER A 84 1.75 -50.42 24.16
N ARG A 85 0.88 -51.43 24.10
CA ARG A 85 0.69 -52.28 22.91
C ARG A 85 0.07 -51.52 21.75
N ILE A 86 -0.98 -50.73 22.01
CA ILE A 86 -1.59 -49.83 21.03
C ILE A 86 -0.56 -48.82 20.52
N ALA A 87 0.21 -48.19 21.41
CA ALA A 87 1.23 -47.24 21.00
C ALA A 87 2.32 -47.90 20.14
N ALA A 88 2.74 -49.12 20.47
CA ALA A 88 3.70 -49.88 19.66
C ALA A 88 3.10 -50.33 18.31
N ALA A 89 1.84 -50.75 18.29
CA ALA A 89 1.14 -51.17 17.07
C ALA A 89 0.85 -49.99 16.13
N VAL A 90 0.56 -48.82 16.70
CA VAL A 90 0.26 -47.57 15.95
C VAL A 90 1.53 -46.75 15.69
N GLN A 91 2.71 -47.18 16.17
CA GLN A 91 4.02 -46.57 15.89
C GLN A 91 4.49 -46.86 14.45
N TYR A 92 3.60 -46.67 13.47
CA TYR A 92 3.80 -47.03 12.07
C TYR A 92 3.19 -46.03 11.08
N PRO A 93 3.95 -45.61 10.05
CA PRO A 93 5.14 -44.78 10.19
C PRO A 93 4.86 -43.51 11.03
N ALA A 94 5.92 -42.85 11.52
CA ALA A 94 5.79 -41.51 12.06
C ALA A 94 5.08 -40.61 11.04
N ARG A 95 4.25 -39.67 11.50
CA ARG A 95 3.51 -38.76 10.61
C ARG A 95 4.43 -38.10 9.57
N LYS A 96 5.64 -37.72 10.01
CA LYS A 96 6.68 -37.15 9.15
C LYS A 96 7.10 -38.10 8.03
N THR A 97 7.32 -39.38 8.32
CA THR A 97 7.68 -40.38 7.29
C THR A 97 6.57 -40.55 6.25
N ALA A 98 5.29 -40.51 6.67
CA ALA A 98 4.17 -40.53 5.73
C ALA A 98 4.13 -39.28 4.82
N GLU A 99 4.42 -38.10 5.39
CA GLU A 99 4.59 -36.85 4.63
C GLU A 99 5.78 -36.95 3.66
N ASP A 100 6.91 -37.51 4.10
CA ASP A 100 8.12 -37.71 3.30
C ASP A 100 7.92 -38.68 2.12
N ILE A 101 7.08 -39.72 2.28
CA ILE A 101 6.69 -40.61 1.17
C ILE A 101 5.89 -39.84 0.12
N GLY A 102 4.92 -39.01 0.53
CA GLY A 102 4.16 -38.14 -0.37
C GLY A 102 5.07 -37.17 -1.13
N HIS A 103 5.93 -36.48 -0.38
CA HIS A 103 6.99 -35.61 -0.90
C HIS A 103 7.89 -36.30 -1.94
N CYS A 104 8.33 -37.53 -1.67
CA CYS A 104 9.14 -38.31 -2.60
C CYS A 104 8.35 -38.68 -3.88
N SER A 105 7.06 -39.02 -3.74
CA SER A 105 6.17 -39.28 -4.88
C SER A 105 6.00 -38.06 -5.79
N ASP A 106 5.93 -36.85 -5.21
CA ASP A 106 5.86 -35.60 -5.98
C ASP A 106 7.17 -35.35 -6.76
N MET A 107 8.32 -35.60 -6.15
CA MET A 107 9.63 -35.51 -6.82
C MET A 107 9.76 -36.50 -7.99
N VAL A 108 9.31 -37.75 -7.81
CA VAL A 108 9.31 -38.76 -8.88
C VAL A 108 8.39 -38.35 -10.03
N SER A 109 7.20 -37.85 -9.72
CA SER A 109 6.25 -37.35 -10.71
C SER A 109 6.83 -36.17 -11.50
N TYR A 110 7.51 -35.24 -10.82
CA TYR A 110 8.22 -34.14 -11.44
C TYR A 110 9.36 -34.63 -12.35
N ALA A 111 10.18 -35.58 -11.89
CA ALA A 111 11.28 -36.14 -12.68
C ALA A 111 10.78 -36.74 -13.99
N ALA A 112 9.71 -37.54 -13.91
CA ALA A 112 9.07 -38.14 -15.09
C ALA A 112 8.54 -37.09 -16.07
N GLN A 113 7.86 -36.05 -15.58
CA GLN A 113 7.32 -34.97 -16.42
C GLN A 113 8.40 -34.13 -17.12
N ASN A 114 9.59 -34.02 -16.52
CA ASN A 114 10.70 -33.23 -17.05
C ASN A 114 11.78 -34.07 -17.74
N GLY A 115 11.52 -35.37 -17.98
CA GLY A 115 12.45 -36.26 -18.66
C GLY A 115 13.74 -36.56 -17.88
N LYS A 116 13.74 -36.38 -16.55
CA LYS A 116 14.86 -36.77 -15.69
C LYS A 116 14.81 -38.28 -15.47
N THR A 117 15.89 -38.97 -15.84
CA THR A 117 16.02 -40.42 -15.65
C THR A 117 16.26 -40.73 -14.18
N LEU A 118 15.40 -41.56 -13.59
CA LEU A 118 15.56 -42.08 -12.23
C LEU A 118 16.04 -43.52 -12.27
N GLU A 119 16.82 -43.93 -11.28
CA GLU A 119 17.24 -45.31 -11.13
C GLU A 119 16.03 -46.20 -10.77
N ALA A 120 15.88 -47.34 -11.45
CA ALA A 120 14.74 -48.23 -11.24
C ALA A 120 14.66 -48.72 -9.77
N GLY A 121 15.81 -48.96 -9.13
CA GLY A 121 15.89 -49.34 -7.73
C GLY A 121 15.38 -48.27 -6.76
N ASP A 122 15.52 -46.99 -7.08
CA ASP A 122 15.02 -45.89 -6.25
C ASP A 122 13.50 -45.80 -6.31
N VAL A 123 12.93 -45.96 -7.50
CA VAL A 123 11.47 -46.00 -7.71
C VAL A 123 10.88 -47.25 -7.06
N GLU A 124 11.56 -48.40 -7.14
CA GLU A 124 11.17 -49.64 -6.48
C GLU A 124 11.17 -49.48 -4.95
N ALA A 125 12.19 -48.86 -4.37
CA ALA A 125 12.27 -48.59 -2.93
C ALA A 125 11.10 -47.70 -2.46
N LEU A 126 10.74 -46.66 -3.22
CA LEU A 126 9.55 -45.84 -2.94
C LEU A 126 8.26 -46.66 -3.06
N SER A 127 8.14 -47.52 -4.07
CA SER A 127 6.96 -48.38 -4.25
C SER A 127 6.81 -49.36 -3.08
N LYS A 128 7.90 -49.98 -2.64
CA LYS A 128 7.92 -50.86 -1.47
C LYS A 128 7.56 -50.10 -0.19
N ALA A 129 8.07 -48.89 -0.03
CA ALA A 129 7.73 -48.00 1.08
C ALA A 129 6.22 -47.68 1.12
N ARG A 130 5.60 -47.38 -0.04
CA ARG A 130 4.15 -47.15 -0.16
C ARG A 130 3.33 -48.40 0.12
N ASP A 131 3.70 -49.54 -0.46
CA ASP A 131 3.03 -50.82 -0.23
C ASP A 131 3.10 -51.21 1.25
N ALA A 132 4.27 -51.02 1.86
CA ALA A 132 4.49 -51.30 3.27
C ALA A 132 3.73 -50.34 4.21
N GLN A 133 3.53 -49.09 3.80
CA GLN A 133 2.66 -48.15 4.49
C GLN A 133 1.18 -48.58 4.43
N GLN A 134 0.72 -49.07 3.27
CA GLN A 134 -0.66 -49.51 3.05
C GLN A 134 -0.98 -50.85 3.73
N ASN A 135 -0.04 -51.80 3.66
CA ASN A 135 -0.18 -53.15 4.19
C ASN A 135 0.31 -53.28 5.65
N HIS A 136 0.67 -52.17 6.29
CA HIS A 136 1.23 -52.13 7.65
C HIS A 136 2.46 -53.03 7.86
N SER A 137 3.25 -53.23 6.80
CA SER A 137 4.43 -54.11 6.78
C SER A 137 5.75 -53.36 6.66
N TRP A 138 5.73 -52.05 6.91
CA TRP A 138 6.93 -51.23 7.09
C TRP A 138 7.90 -51.90 8.08
N ASN A 139 9.19 -51.58 8.02
CA ASN A 139 10.23 -52.07 8.94
C ASN A 139 11.48 -51.18 8.79
N PRO A 140 12.47 -51.28 9.70
CA PRO A 140 13.66 -50.44 9.62
C PRO A 140 14.48 -50.59 8.33
N GLU A 141 14.44 -51.77 7.69
CA GLU A 141 15.11 -52.02 6.42
C GLU A 141 14.45 -51.25 5.26
N ILE A 142 13.12 -51.28 5.20
CA ILE A 142 12.31 -50.51 4.25
C ILE A 142 12.52 -49.02 4.47
N GLU A 143 12.52 -48.56 5.73
CA GLU A 143 12.76 -47.16 6.07
C GLU A 143 14.15 -46.68 5.63
N GLY A 144 15.18 -47.46 5.92
CA GLY A 144 16.56 -47.15 5.50
C GLY A 144 16.70 -47.12 3.97
N ALA A 145 16.14 -48.11 3.28
CA ALA A 145 16.13 -48.16 1.82
C ALA A 145 15.37 -46.97 1.21
N PHE A 146 14.22 -46.62 1.79
CA PHE A 146 13.41 -45.47 1.38
C PHE A 146 14.18 -44.16 1.50
N TYR A 147 14.78 -43.84 2.65
CA TYR A 147 15.50 -42.57 2.81
C TYR A 147 16.77 -42.50 1.95
N ALA A 148 17.45 -43.63 1.74
CA ALA A 148 18.57 -43.70 0.80
C ALA A 148 18.13 -43.39 -0.64
N ALA A 149 17.01 -43.96 -1.09
CA ALA A 149 16.42 -43.69 -2.39
C ALA A 149 15.92 -42.24 -2.50
N MET A 150 15.21 -41.73 -1.48
CA MET A 150 14.73 -40.35 -1.42
C MET A 150 15.89 -39.35 -1.52
N SER A 151 17.04 -39.63 -0.90
CA SER A 151 18.24 -38.81 -1.02
C SER A 151 18.85 -38.80 -2.42
N ARG A 152 18.80 -39.92 -3.16
CA ARG A 152 19.29 -39.98 -4.54
C ARG A 152 18.31 -39.34 -5.53
N ILE A 153 17.02 -39.57 -5.32
CA ILE A 153 15.94 -38.91 -6.08
C ILE A 153 16.06 -37.39 -5.91
N SER A 154 16.18 -36.89 -4.68
CA SER A 154 16.30 -35.45 -4.41
C SER A 154 17.53 -34.83 -5.07
N HIS A 155 18.68 -35.53 -5.06
CA HIS A 155 19.87 -35.09 -5.78
C HIS A 155 19.65 -35.03 -7.30
N THR A 156 18.91 -35.99 -7.86
CA THR A 156 18.61 -36.03 -9.30
C THR A 156 17.62 -34.93 -9.70
N VAL A 157 16.63 -34.63 -8.86
CA VAL A 157 15.63 -33.60 -9.14
C VAL A 157 16.07 -32.18 -8.81
N ALA A 158 17.22 -31.98 -8.16
CA ALA A 158 17.80 -30.67 -7.86
C ALA A 158 17.75 -29.70 -9.08
N PRO A 159 17.41 -28.42 -8.87
CA PRO A 159 17.20 -27.72 -7.59
C PRO A 159 15.80 -27.89 -6.96
N VAL A 160 14.91 -28.71 -7.54
CA VAL A 160 13.53 -28.88 -7.08
C VAL A 160 13.50 -29.77 -5.82
N VAL A 161 12.91 -29.25 -4.75
CA VAL A 161 12.66 -29.98 -3.50
C VAL A 161 11.21 -30.47 -3.51
N ALA A 162 10.89 -31.51 -2.76
CA ALA A 162 9.53 -32.04 -2.65
C ALA A 162 8.47 -30.95 -2.36
N GLU A 163 8.78 -30.02 -1.45
CA GLU A 163 7.90 -28.89 -1.10
C GLU A 163 7.60 -27.96 -2.28
N THR A 164 8.41 -28.00 -3.34
CA THR A 164 8.24 -27.18 -4.56
C THR A 164 7.60 -27.96 -5.71
N ALA A 165 7.70 -29.29 -5.68
CA ALA A 165 7.13 -30.19 -6.68
C ALA A 165 5.64 -30.48 -6.47
N GLY A 166 5.17 -30.43 -5.21
CA GLY A 166 3.81 -30.78 -4.84
C GLY A 166 2.74 -29.81 -5.36
N ASP A 167 1.50 -30.31 -5.46
CA ASP A 167 0.35 -29.54 -5.94
C ASP A 167 0.04 -28.33 -5.04
N ASP A 168 0.33 -28.44 -3.74
CA ASP A 168 0.18 -27.34 -2.78
C ASP A 168 1.07 -26.13 -3.12
N ALA A 169 2.29 -26.38 -3.60
CA ALA A 169 3.21 -25.33 -4.05
C ALA A 169 2.64 -24.59 -5.27
N ARG A 170 2.12 -25.34 -6.24
CA ARG A 170 1.49 -24.79 -7.46
C ARG A 170 0.22 -24.00 -7.13
N GLN A 171 -0.63 -24.50 -6.24
CA GLN A 171 -1.82 -23.80 -5.78
C GLN A 171 -1.45 -22.53 -5.00
N GLY A 172 -0.43 -22.62 -4.13
CA GLY A 172 0.15 -21.50 -3.40
C GLY A 172 0.65 -20.41 -4.33
N ALA A 173 1.45 -20.76 -5.34
CA ALA A 173 1.96 -19.84 -6.36
C ALA A 173 0.82 -19.15 -7.11
N ARG A 174 -0.18 -19.90 -7.60
CA ARG A 174 -1.36 -19.32 -8.29
C ARG A 174 -2.16 -18.39 -7.40
N ARG A 175 -2.28 -18.70 -6.10
CA ARG A 175 -2.96 -17.82 -5.14
C ARG A 175 -2.15 -16.55 -4.91
N ALA A 176 -0.84 -16.66 -4.73
CA ALA A 176 0.06 -15.52 -4.58
C ALA A 176 0.01 -14.60 -5.82
N ILE A 177 0.17 -15.16 -7.02
CA ILE A 177 0.09 -14.42 -8.29
C ILE A 177 -1.23 -13.65 -8.38
N ARG A 178 -2.37 -14.28 -8.06
CA ARG A 178 -3.68 -13.60 -8.05
C ARG A 178 -3.77 -12.45 -7.06
N ILE A 179 -3.24 -12.63 -5.84
CA ILE A 179 -3.25 -11.59 -4.81
C ILE A 179 -2.39 -10.39 -5.26
N TYR A 180 -1.15 -10.64 -5.70
CA TYR A 180 -0.26 -9.57 -6.15
C TYR A 180 -0.74 -8.90 -7.44
N THR A 181 -1.35 -9.63 -8.37
CA THR A 181 -1.96 -9.06 -9.57
C THR A 181 -3.13 -8.14 -9.21
N ARG A 182 -4.03 -8.57 -8.31
CA ARG A 182 -5.13 -7.72 -7.82
C ARG A 182 -4.60 -6.49 -7.10
N SER A 183 -3.57 -6.64 -6.27
CA SER A 183 -2.91 -5.52 -5.60
C SER A 183 -2.30 -4.55 -6.60
N ALA A 184 -1.58 -5.03 -7.62
CA ALA A 184 -0.97 -4.20 -8.65
C ALA A 184 -2.01 -3.45 -9.49
N ILE A 185 -3.11 -4.11 -9.86
CA ILE A 185 -4.24 -3.46 -10.57
C ILE A 185 -4.86 -2.38 -9.69
N ALA A 186 -5.19 -2.69 -8.43
CA ALA A 186 -5.77 -1.72 -7.51
C ALA A 186 -4.85 -0.51 -7.30
N LEU A 187 -3.55 -0.74 -7.13
CA LEU A 187 -2.55 0.30 -6.97
C LEU A 187 -2.38 1.14 -8.25
N THR A 188 -2.42 0.52 -9.43
CA THR A 188 -2.35 1.23 -10.72
C THR A 188 -3.57 2.14 -10.90
N ILE A 189 -4.77 1.64 -10.61
CA ILE A 189 -6.01 2.44 -10.66
C ILE A 189 -5.91 3.62 -9.67
N LEU A 190 -5.45 3.37 -8.44
CA LEU A 190 -5.25 4.40 -7.43
C LEU A 190 -4.27 5.48 -7.92
N VAL A 191 -3.11 5.08 -8.43
CA VAL A 191 -2.07 5.99 -8.91
C VAL A 191 -2.58 6.83 -10.08
N VAL A 192 -3.20 6.21 -11.09
CA VAL A 192 -3.75 6.93 -12.25
C VAL A 192 -4.84 7.91 -11.83
N SER A 193 -5.74 7.50 -10.93
CA SER A 193 -6.81 8.36 -10.42
C SER A 193 -6.24 9.56 -9.65
N LEU A 194 -5.24 9.32 -8.79
CA LEU A 194 -4.56 10.36 -8.03
C LEU A 194 -3.81 11.33 -8.95
N SER A 195 -3.09 10.81 -9.95
CA SER A 195 -2.38 11.64 -10.94
C SER A 195 -3.35 12.52 -11.73
N CYS A 196 -4.50 11.99 -12.15
CA CYS A 196 -5.54 12.77 -12.84
C CYS A 196 -6.10 13.87 -11.93
N LEU A 197 -6.41 13.55 -10.67
CA LEU A 197 -6.90 14.51 -9.71
C LEU A 197 -5.89 15.64 -9.45
N LEU A 198 -4.61 15.29 -9.24
CA LEU A 198 -3.55 16.28 -9.05
C LEU A 198 -3.34 17.16 -10.27
N PHE A 199 -3.46 16.61 -11.48
CA PHE A 199 -3.38 17.38 -12.71
C PHE A 199 -4.50 18.42 -12.81
N VAL A 200 -5.75 18.02 -12.57
CA VAL A 200 -6.90 18.94 -12.57
C VAL A 200 -6.72 20.03 -11.51
N VAL A 201 -6.30 19.66 -10.30
CA VAL A 201 -6.05 20.59 -9.20
C VAL A 201 -4.95 21.61 -9.55
N ASN A 202 -3.85 21.16 -10.16
CA ASN A 202 -2.76 22.04 -10.61
C ASN A 202 -3.21 22.99 -11.72
N GLN A 203 -4.02 22.50 -12.67
CA GLN A 203 -4.55 23.34 -13.74
C GLN A 203 -5.46 24.44 -13.17
N ILE A 204 -6.37 24.10 -12.27
CA ILE A 204 -7.27 25.08 -11.64
C ILE A 204 -6.47 26.09 -10.80
N SER A 205 -5.45 25.64 -10.08
CA SER A 205 -4.54 26.52 -9.32
C SER A 205 -3.85 27.55 -10.23
N ALA A 206 -3.33 27.11 -11.38
CA ALA A 206 -2.71 28.00 -12.36
C ALA A 206 -3.72 29.01 -12.94
N ASP A 207 -4.92 28.55 -13.28
CA ASP A 207 -6.00 29.41 -13.81
C ASP A 207 -6.41 30.48 -12.78
N ILE A 208 -6.56 30.11 -11.50
CA ILE A 208 -6.84 31.05 -10.41
C ILE A 208 -5.76 32.13 -10.31
N SER A 209 -4.48 31.74 -10.35
CA SER A 209 -3.37 32.69 -10.26
C SER A 209 -3.41 33.73 -11.39
N VAL A 210 -3.72 33.28 -12.61
CA VAL A 210 -3.86 34.16 -13.78
C VAL A 210 -5.07 35.09 -13.62
N VAL A 211 -6.22 34.57 -13.21
CA VAL A 211 -7.45 35.37 -13.04
C VAL A 211 -7.29 36.41 -11.92
N VAL A 212 -6.68 36.04 -10.78
CA VAL A 212 -6.39 36.96 -9.68
C VAL A 212 -5.45 38.08 -10.15
N LYS A 213 -4.37 37.75 -10.88
CA LYS A 213 -3.44 38.76 -11.40
C LYS A 213 -4.11 39.75 -12.34
N ASN A 214 -4.96 39.26 -13.23
CA ASN A 214 -5.70 40.11 -14.19
C ASN A 214 -6.74 40.99 -13.47
N ASN A 215 -7.46 40.44 -12.49
CA ASN A 215 -8.45 41.18 -11.73
C ASN A 215 -7.81 42.20 -10.77
N ASP A 216 -6.63 41.93 -10.22
CA ASP A 216 -5.87 42.89 -9.41
C ASP A 216 -5.54 44.16 -10.20
N ALA A 217 -5.06 43.99 -11.44
CA ALA A 217 -4.80 45.11 -12.34
C ALA A 217 -6.09 45.87 -12.71
N ALA A 218 -7.17 45.15 -13.01
CA ALA A 218 -8.46 45.74 -13.33
C ALA A 218 -9.07 46.51 -12.14
N ALA A 219 -8.98 45.97 -10.92
CA ALA A 219 -9.47 46.59 -9.70
C ALA A 219 -8.76 47.92 -9.42
N LEU A 220 -7.44 47.98 -9.58
CA LEU A 220 -6.66 49.22 -9.41
C LEU A 220 -7.03 50.28 -10.46
N SER A 221 -7.15 49.88 -11.72
CA SER A 221 -7.59 50.79 -12.80
C SER A 221 -8.99 51.35 -12.52
N LEU A 222 -9.93 50.45 -12.19
CA LEU A 222 -11.32 50.81 -11.92
C LEU A 222 -11.44 51.70 -10.67
N HIS A 223 -10.67 51.44 -9.61
CA HIS A 223 -10.63 52.28 -8.42
C HIS A 223 -10.24 53.73 -8.77
N ASN A 224 -9.18 53.91 -9.53
CA ASN A 224 -8.72 55.24 -9.96
C ASN A 224 -9.75 55.94 -10.84
N GLN A 225 -10.37 55.23 -11.78
CA GLN A 225 -11.42 55.81 -12.64
C GLN A 225 -12.68 56.19 -11.85
N LEU A 226 -13.12 55.35 -10.91
CA LEU A 226 -14.27 55.64 -10.05
C LEU A 226 -14.02 56.85 -9.15
N GLN A 227 -12.81 56.97 -8.59
CA GLN A 227 -12.43 58.12 -7.78
C GLN A 227 -12.41 59.41 -8.61
N ALA A 228 -11.86 59.37 -9.83
CA ALA A 228 -11.90 60.52 -10.74
C ALA A 228 -13.35 60.90 -11.09
N HIS A 229 -14.19 59.93 -11.42
CA HIS A 229 -15.59 60.16 -11.78
C HIS A 229 -16.43 60.68 -10.61
N ALA A 230 -16.14 60.26 -9.37
CA ALA A 230 -16.79 60.80 -8.18
C ALA A 230 -16.57 62.32 -8.04
N VAL A 231 -15.36 62.80 -8.32
CA VAL A 231 -15.03 64.23 -8.31
C VAL A 231 -15.81 64.97 -9.41
N GLU A 232 -15.87 64.41 -10.63
CA GLU A 232 -16.66 64.98 -11.73
C GLU A 232 -18.15 65.09 -11.40
N ILE A 233 -18.73 64.08 -10.72
CA ILE A 233 -20.13 64.10 -10.27
C ILE A 233 -20.37 65.27 -9.30
N THR A 234 -19.47 65.48 -8.35
CA THR A 234 -19.59 66.61 -7.40
C THR A 234 -19.53 67.97 -8.09
N GLU A 235 -18.67 68.12 -9.10
CA GLU A 235 -18.58 69.35 -9.89
C GLU A 235 -19.85 69.57 -10.74
N ALA A 236 -20.34 68.51 -11.40
CA ALA A 236 -21.55 68.56 -12.22
C ALA A 236 -22.80 68.90 -11.39
N LYS A 237 -22.88 68.42 -10.15
CA LYS A 237 -23.96 68.76 -9.21
C LYS A 237 -24.02 70.25 -8.92
N GLY A 238 -22.87 70.92 -8.83
CA GLY A 238 -22.77 72.38 -8.71
C GLY A 238 -23.29 73.14 -9.94
N LYS A 239 -23.32 72.50 -11.11
CA LYS A 239 -23.78 73.09 -12.38
C LYS A 239 -25.26 72.79 -12.71
N GLY A 240 -25.94 71.97 -11.90
CA GLY A 240 -27.37 71.63 -12.05
C GLY A 240 -27.65 70.26 -12.68
N SER A 241 -28.92 69.84 -12.65
CA SER A 241 -29.34 68.47 -13.01
C SER A 241 -29.05 68.07 -14.46
N ALA A 242 -29.08 69.02 -15.41
CA ALA A 242 -28.77 68.77 -16.81
C ALA A 242 -27.29 68.35 -17.02
N ALA A 243 -26.36 68.93 -16.25
CA ALA A 243 -24.95 68.58 -16.32
C ALA A 243 -24.69 67.15 -15.80
N VAL A 244 -25.44 66.72 -14.78
CA VAL A 244 -25.37 65.36 -14.23
C VAL A 244 -25.83 64.32 -15.26
N VAL A 245 -26.95 64.58 -15.95
CA VAL A 245 -27.46 63.67 -17.00
C VAL A 245 -26.50 63.60 -18.19
N ALA A 246 -25.86 64.71 -18.56
CA ALA A 246 -24.83 64.71 -19.61
C ALA A 246 -23.60 63.88 -19.20
N LEU A 247 -23.16 64.00 -17.94
CA LEU A 247 -22.02 63.25 -17.40
C LEU A 247 -22.30 61.73 -17.36
N GLN A 248 -23.50 61.32 -16.94
CA GLN A 248 -23.89 59.90 -16.91
C GLN A 248 -23.87 59.24 -18.31
N ASN A 249 -24.05 60.03 -19.37
CA ASN A 249 -24.02 59.57 -20.76
C ASN A 249 -22.68 59.86 -21.46
N SER A 250 -21.66 60.30 -20.71
CA SER A 250 -20.34 60.59 -21.25
C SER A 250 -19.57 59.32 -21.64
N GLN A 251 -18.59 59.46 -22.54
CA GLN A 251 -17.70 58.36 -22.93
C GLN A 251 -16.97 57.70 -21.74
N PRO A 252 -16.40 58.45 -20.78
CA PRO A 252 -15.80 57.87 -19.57
C PRO A 252 -16.77 57.02 -18.75
N ALA A 253 -18.01 57.49 -18.56
CA ALA A 253 -19.03 56.72 -17.82
C ALA A 253 -19.38 55.39 -18.52
N LEU A 254 -19.47 55.39 -19.86
CA LEU A 254 -19.68 54.17 -20.65
C LEU A 254 -18.48 53.21 -20.56
N GLN A 255 -17.25 53.72 -20.52
CA GLN A 255 -16.05 52.91 -20.36
C GLN A 255 -16.00 52.27 -18.97
N ILE A 256 -16.19 53.06 -17.90
CA ILE A 256 -16.26 52.57 -16.52
C ILE A 256 -17.32 51.46 -16.40
N LYS A 257 -18.49 51.65 -17.02
CA LYS A 257 -19.55 50.64 -17.03
C LYS A 257 -19.10 49.33 -17.70
N LYS A 258 -18.47 49.42 -18.87
CA LYS A 258 -17.98 48.24 -19.59
C LYS A 258 -16.92 47.49 -18.77
N GLU A 259 -15.98 48.23 -18.18
CA GLU A 259 -14.94 47.68 -17.32
C GLU A 259 -15.52 47.05 -16.04
N LEU A 260 -16.50 47.70 -15.40
CA LEU A 260 -17.21 47.18 -14.24
C LEU A 260 -17.96 45.89 -14.55
N GLN A 261 -18.60 45.81 -15.72
CA GLN A 261 -19.32 44.60 -16.16
C GLN A 261 -18.36 43.44 -16.44
N GLN A 262 -17.23 43.72 -17.09
CA GLN A 262 -16.18 42.72 -17.34
C GLN A 262 -15.56 42.25 -16.01
N PHE A 263 -15.25 43.18 -15.10
CA PHE A 263 -14.74 42.90 -13.77
C PHE A 263 -15.69 42.02 -12.95
N ALA A 264 -16.98 42.35 -12.93
CA ALA A 264 -17.99 41.54 -12.25
C ALA A 264 -18.13 40.13 -12.85
N THR A 265 -18.03 40.01 -14.17
CA THR A 265 -18.05 38.70 -14.86
C THR A 265 -16.86 37.85 -14.45
N ASN A 266 -15.66 38.43 -14.44
CA ASN A 266 -14.45 37.73 -14.01
C ASN A 266 -14.52 37.33 -12.52
N ASN A 267 -15.05 38.21 -11.66
CA ASN A 267 -15.21 37.92 -10.23
C ASN A 267 -16.19 36.78 -9.97
N ARG A 268 -17.28 36.70 -10.75
CA ARG A 268 -18.22 35.59 -10.68
C ARG A 268 -17.56 34.27 -11.10
N GLN A 269 -16.74 34.29 -12.15
CA GLN A 269 -15.99 33.10 -12.58
C GLN A 269 -15.00 32.67 -11.50
N LEU A 270 -14.20 33.60 -10.98
CA LEU A 270 -13.24 33.34 -9.90
C LEU A 270 -13.93 32.74 -8.67
N PHE A 271 -15.07 33.30 -8.25
CA PHE A 271 -15.85 32.78 -7.14
C PHE A 271 -16.38 31.36 -7.41
N ALA A 272 -16.88 31.09 -8.62
CA ALA A 272 -17.34 29.76 -9.00
C ALA A 272 -16.21 28.72 -8.99
N ASP A 273 -14.99 29.12 -9.37
CA ASP A 273 -13.81 28.26 -9.36
C ASP A 273 -13.32 27.99 -7.93
N VAL A 274 -13.26 29.02 -7.09
CA VAL A 274 -12.99 28.90 -5.64
C VAL A 274 -13.98 27.94 -4.97
N MET A 275 -15.28 28.07 -5.27
CA MET A 275 -16.31 27.19 -4.71
C MET A 275 -16.22 25.74 -5.22
N ARG A 276 -15.85 25.53 -6.50
CA ARG A 276 -15.61 24.18 -7.04
C ARG A 276 -14.46 23.49 -6.30
N ILE A 277 -13.38 24.21 -6.02
CA ILE A 277 -12.27 23.63 -5.26
C ILE A 277 -12.67 23.41 -3.82
N ASN A 278 -13.37 24.34 -3.18
CA ASN A 278 -13.84 24.15 -1.80
C ASN A 278 -14.68 22.87 -1.67
N ALA A 279 -15.56 22.58 -2.64
CA ALA A 279 -16.32 21.33 -2.68
C ALA A 279 -15.41 20.09 -2.80
N LEU A 280 -14.37 20.14 -3.63
CA LEU A 280 -13.38 19.06 -3.78
C LEU A 280 -12.59 18.87 -2.48
N THR A 281 -12.01 19.93 -1.93
CA THR A 281 -11.26 19.95 -0.66
C THR A 281 -12.08 19.35 0.48
N ARG A 282 -13.36 19.71 0.57
CA ARG A 282 -14.31 19.15 1.54
C ARG A 282 -14.56 17.65 1.33
N SER A 283 -14.62 17.19 0.08
CA SER A 283 -14.80 15.75 -0.21
C SER A 283 -13.60 14.90 0.25
N VAL A 284 -12.42 15.50 0.35
CA VAL A 284 -11.18 14.89 0.87
C VAL A 284 -11.08 14.99 2.41
N GLY A 285 -12.08 15.61 3.07
CA GLY A 285 -12.13 15.74 4.53
C GLY A 285 -11.35 16.93 5.09
N LEU A 286 -10.91 17.86 4.23
CA LEU A 286 -10.32 19.12 4.65
C LEU A 286 -11.43 20.12 5.05
N GLU A 287 -11.09 21.06 5.93
CA GLU A 287 -12.03 22.03 6.49
C GLU A 287 -12.58 22.97 5.41
N GLU A 288 -13.76 23.55 5.68
CA GLU A 288 -14.43 24.45 4.74
C GLU A 288 -13.61 25.72 4.50
N VAL A 289 -13.26 25.97 3.25
CA VAL A 289 -12.44 27.14 2.91
C VAL A 289 -13.28 28.40 2.96
N ARG A 290 -12.83 29.37 3.78
CA ARG A 290 -13.45 30.69 3.94
C ARG A 290 -12.41 31.80 3.94
N SER A 291 -12.87 33.04 3.80
CA SER A 291 -11.99 34.20 3.95
C SER A 291 -11.42 34.20 5.37
N PRO A 292 -10.09 34.25 5.55
CA PRO A 292 -9.47 34.24 6.88
C PRO A 292 -9.81 35.49 7.71
N TYR A 293 -10.38 36.51 7.05
CA TYR A 293 -10.74 37.78 7.67
C TYR A 293 -12.20 37.85 8.16
N LYS A 294 -13.01 36.82 7.92
CA LYS A 294 -14.42 36.79 8.34
C LYS A 294 -14.71 35.70 9.37
N PRO A 295 -15.59 35.97 10.35
CA PRO A 295 -15.99 34.96 11.33
C PRO A 295 -16.75 33.82 10.64
N PRO A 296 -16.77 32.62 11.22
CA PRO A 296 -17.53 31.51 10.67
C PRO A 296 -19.02 31.86 10.63
N CYS A 297 -19.67 31.58 9.50
CA CYS A 297 -21.13 31.63 9.37
C CYS A 297 -21.77 30.88 10.54
N PRO A 298 -22.73 31.51 11.24
CA PRO A 298 -23.43 30.85 12.33
C PRO A 298 -24.06 29.58 11.76
N LYS A 299 -23.62 28.41 12.26
CA LYS A 299 -24.35 27.16 12.04
C LYS A 299 -25.76 27.45 12.53
N LYS A 300 -26.78 27.29 11.68
CA LYS A 300 -28.20 27.52 12.06
C LYS A 300 -28.36 27.01 13.49
N ALA A 301 -28.55 27.94 14.43
CA ALA A 301 -28.66 27.56 15.82
C ALA A 301 -29.79 26.51 15.89
N PRO A 302 -29.60 25.38 16.59
CA PRO A 302 -30.74 24.54 16.91
C PRO A 302 -31.76 25.47 17.56
N THR A 303 -32.91 25.62 16.91
CA THR A 303 -34.02 26.46 17.32
C THR A 303 -34.35 26.14 18.77
N GLY A 304 -33.85 26.91 19.75
CA GLY A 304 -33.98 26.47 21.14
C GLY A 304 -33.43 27.32 22.29
N PHE A 305 -32.46 28.23 22.12
CA PHE A 305 -31.95 28.98 23.29
C PHE A 305 -31.64 30.45 23.02
N PRO A 306 -32.20 31.38 23.83
CA PRO A 306 -31.79 32.79 23.82
C PRO A 306 -30.47 32.94 24.56
N ILE A 307 -29.41 33.32 23.86
CA ILE A 307 -28.15 33.75 24.48
C ILE A 307 -28.23 35.25 24.70
N THR A 308 -28.35 35.65 25.96
CA THR A 308 -28.06 37.00 26.44
C THR A 308 -26.56 37.17 26.64
N TYR A 309 -26.08 38.41 26.43
CA TYR A 309 -24.74 38.95 26.72
C TYR A 309 -23.65 38.80 25.64
N ALA A 310 -23.60 39.78 24.71
CA ALA A 310 -22.34 40.33 24.18
C ALA A 310 -22.60 41.73 23.58
N ASN A 311 -22.10 42.77 24.24
CA ASN A 311 -22.16 44.17 23.77
C ASN A 311 -21.07 44.44 22.71
N ALA A 312 -21.19 43.80 21.55
CA ALA A 312 -20.62 44.32 20.31
C ALA A 312 -21.81 44.75 19.45
N GLN A 313 -21.72 45.89 18.74
CA GLN A 313 -22.80 46.31 17.85
C GLN A 313 -23.15 45.13 16.91
N PRO A 314 -24.43 44.71 16.85
CA PRO A 314 -24.83 43.61 16.01
C PRO A 314 -24.74 44.09 14.56
N VAL A 315 -23.61 43.82 13.91
CA VAL A 315 -23.66 43.54 12.47
C VAL A 315 -24.60 42.35 12.38
N THR A 316 -25.82 42.58 11.90
CA THR A 316 -26.80 41.53 11.67
C THR A 316 -26.10 40.40 10.92
N PRO A 317 -25.92 39.20 11.51
CA PRO A 317 -25.18 38.08 10.88
C PRO A 317 -25.80 37.62 9.54
N SER A 318 -26.95 38.20 9.19
CA SER A 318 -27.70 38.05 7.94
C SER A 318 -27.01 38.69 6.72
N ASP A 319 -26.11 39.65 6.91
CA ASP A 319 -25.61 40.49 5.80
C ASP A 319 -24.22 40.10 5.30
N ASP A 320 -23.57 39.08 5.90
CA ASP A 320 -22.34 38.55 5.31
C ASP A 320 -22.68 37.76 4.04
N TRP A 321 -22.28 38.32 2.91
CA TRP A 321 -22.54 37.77 1.59
C TRP A 321 -22.01 36.34 1.42
N GLN A 322 -20.99 35.95 2.18
CA GLN A 322 -20.43 34.59 2.15
C GLN A 322 -21.38 33.54 2.73
N CYS A 323 -22.25 33.95 3.66
CA CYS A 323 -23.16 33.06 4.37
C CYS A 323 -24.53 32.94 3.70
N ASN A 324 -24.88 33.87 2.81
CA ASN A 324 -26.16 33.89 2.11
C ASN A 324 -25.95 33.88 0.59
N PRO A 325 -26.27 32.77 -0.11
CA PRO A 325 -26.06 32.67 -1.56
C PRO A 325 -26.90 33.68 -2.36
N ALA A 326 -28.02 34.16 -1.81
CA ALA A 326 -28.82 35.21 -2.45
C ALA A 326 -28.08 36.56 -2.43
N VAL A 327 -27.49 36.92 -1.29
CA VAL A 327 -26.70 38.16 -1.14
C VAL A 327 -25.42 38.08 -1.96
N ALA A 328 -24.75 36.92 -1.99
CA ALA A 328 -23.60 36.69 -2.88
C ALA A 328 -23.98 36.96 -4.34
N ARG A 329 -25.14 36.43 -4.78
CA ARG A 329 -25.60 36.62 -6.16
C ARG A 329 -25.88 38.10 -6.46
N GLU A 330 -26.54 38.79 -5.56
CA GLU A 330 -26.84 40.22 -5.72
C GLU A 330 -25.56 41.07 -5.81
N LEU A 331 -24.56 40.80 -4.96
CA LEU A 331 -23.32 41.55 -4.95
C LEU A 331 -22.40 41.22 -6.13
N LEU A 332 -22.45 39.99 -6.65
CA LEU A 332 -21.67 39.56 -7.82
C LEU A 332 -22.33 39.99 -9.13
N GLU A 333 -23.66 40.11 -9.19
CA GLU A 333 -24.39 40.58 -10.37
C GLU A 333 -24.39 42.11 -10.44
N VAL A 334 -24.17 42.69 -11.62
CA VAL A 334 -24.31 44.14 -11.82
C VAL A 334 -25.78 44.45 -11.99
N THR A 335 -26.38 45.17 -11.04
CA THR A 335 -27.75 45.65 -11.15
C THR A 335 -27.82 46.79 -12.17
N LEU A 336 -28.39 46.50 -13.33
CA LEU A 336 -28.76 47.49 -14.34
C LEU A 336 -30.14 48.09 -13.96
N PRO A 337 -30.39 49.40 -14.22
CA PRO A 337 -29.65 50.28 -15.12
C PRO A 337 -28.74 51.28 -14.39
N LEU A 338 -27.44 51.20 -14.65
CA LEU A 338 -26.43 52.22 -14.25
C LEU A 338 -26.54 53.54 -15.05
N LEU A 339 -27.45 53.61 -16.04
CA LEU A 339 -27.66 54.79 -16.89
C LEU A 339 -29.05 55.36 -16.63
N ALA A 340 -29.14 56.68 -16.48
CA ALA A 340 -30.43 57.36 -16.58
C ALA A 340 -31.00 57.13 -17.98
N ASN A 341 -32.28 56.77 -18.05
CA ASN A 341 -32.96 56.62 -19.33
C ASN A 341 -32.94 58.00 -20.02
N PRO A 342 -32.33 58.16 -21.22
CA PRO A 342 -32.15 59.48 -21.85
C PRO A 342 -33.49 60.14 -22.24
N ARG A 343 -34.58 59.35 -22.21
CA ARG A 343 -35.97 59.82 -22.28
C ARG A 343 -36.77 59.12 -21.18
N PRO A 344 -36.92 59.72 -19.98
CA PRO A 344 -37.91 59.21 -19.04
C PRO A 344 -39.28 59.25 -19.74
N ALA A 345 -40.00 58.14 -19.77
CA ALA A 345 -41.37 58.16 -20.27
C ALA A 345 -42.16 59.16 -19.40
N ALA A 346 -43.10 59.90 -19.98
CA ALA A 346 -43.85 60.95 -19.26
C ALA A 346 -44.59 60.45 -17.99
N ASN A 347 -44.71 59.12 -17.81
CA ASN A 347 -45.32 58.46 -16.66
C ASN A 347 -44.33 57.65 -15.78
N ASP A 348 -43.02 57.73 -16.02
CA ASP A 348 -42.02 57.00 -15.22
C ASP A 348 -41.79 57.76 -13.90
N THR A 349 -42.52 57.36 -12.85
CA THR A 349 -42.49 58.00 -11.53
C THR A 349 -41.27 57.63 -10.70
N ARG A 350 -40.39 56.74 -11.20
CA ARG A 350 -39.16 56.36 -10.51
C ARG A 350 -38.06 57.38 -10.83
N PRO A 351 -37.56 58.13 -9.84
CA PRO A 351 -36.44 59.03 -10.08
C PRO A 351 -35.22 58.24 -10.58
N PRO A 352 -34.42 58.78 -11.52
CA PRO A 352 -33.18 58.15 -11.94
C PRO A 352 -32.30 57.92 -10.71
N ALA A 353 -31.71 56.73 -10.60
CA ALA A 353 -30.82 56.42 -9.51
C ALA A 353 -29.69 57.48 -9.45
N PRO A 354 -29.36 57.99 -8.26
CA PRO A 354 -28.27 58.94 -8.10
C PRO A 354 -26.98 58.39 -8.74
N PRO A 355 -26.22 59.21 -9.50
CA PRO A 355 -24.92 58.78 -10.04
C PRO A 355 -23.95 58.34 -8.93
N GLU A 356 -24.10 58.87 -7.72
CA GLU A 356 -23.33 58.46 -6.54
C GLU A 356 -23.49 56.95 -6.26
N ASN A 357 -24.69 56.39 -6.47
CA ASN A 357 -24.95 54.96 -6.25
C ASN A 357 -24.14 54.06 -7.20
N ALA A 358 -23.83 54.51 -8.42
CA ALA A 358 -23.02 53.75 -9.36
C ALA A 358 -21.56 53.66 -8.90
N VAL A 359 -21.04 54.75 -8.34
CA VAL A 359 -19.71 54.82 -7.76
C VAL A 359 -19.63 53.96 -6.49
N GLU A 360 -20.63 54.06 -5.61
CA GLU A 360 -20.74 53.22 -4.41
C GLU A 360 -20.83 51.73 -4.76
N GLN A 361 -21.64 51.35 -5.74
CA GLN A 361 -21.69 49.98 -6.25
C GLN A 361 -20.35 49.51 -6.80
N GLY A 362 -19.61 50.38 -7.49
CA GLY A 362 -18.26 50.09 -7.97
C GLY A 362 -17.30 49.77 -6.82
N PHE A 363 -17.26 50.63 -5.79
CA PHE A 363 -16.44 50.39 -4.60
C PHE A 363 -16.88 49.14 -3.81
N GLN A 364 -18.18 48.91 -3.69
CA GLN A 364 -18.72 47.70 -3.05
C GLN A 364 -18.27 46.44 -3.78
N LYS A 365 -18.28 46.43 -5.13
CA LYS A 365 -17.79 45.30 -5.93
C LYS A 365 -16.28 45.10 -5.82
N ILE A 366 -15.50 46.17 -5.73
CA ILE A 366 -14.07 46.09 -5.43
C ILE A 366 -13.83 45.50 -4.03
N ALA A 367 -14.63 45.88 -3.03
CA ALA A 367 -14.53 45.33 -1.67
C ALA A 367 -14.86 43.83 -1.64
N VAL A 368 -15.94 43.41 -2.30
CA VAL A 368 -16.31 41.99 -2.44
C VAL A 368 -15.23 41.21 -3.20
N TYR A 369 -14.60 41.81 -4.20
CA TYR A 369 -13.44 41.20 -4.86
C TYR A 369 -12.26 40.96 -3.92
N GLN A 370 -11.92 41.91 -3.03
CA GLN A 370 -10.83 41.70 -2.07
C GLN A 370 -11.09 40.50 -1.16
N ASP A 371 -12.35 40.28 -0.74
CA ASP A 371 -12.74 39.08 -0.01
C ASP A 371 -12.54 37.80 -0.85
N ILE A 372 -13.00 37.78 -2.11
CA ILE A 372 -12.84 36.63 -3.03
C ILE A 372 -11.36 36.34 -3.28
N ARG A 373 -10.56 37.39 -3.50
CA ARG A 373 -9.12 37.30 -3.71
C ARG A 373 -8.43 36.66 -2.51
N ALA A 374 -8.76 37.10 -1.30
CA ALA A 374 -8.22 36.52 -0.07
C ALA A 374 -8.57 35.02 0.03
N MET A 375 -9.81 34.64 -0.29
CA MET A 375 -10.18 33.22 -0.37
C MET A 375 -9.39 32.46 -1.42
N ALA A 376 -9.26 33.01 -2.63
CA ALA A 376 -8.59 32.35 -3.74
C ALA A 376 -7.11 32.08 -3.44
N ILE A 377 -6.40 33.05 -2.85
CA ILE A 377 -5.01 32.90 -2.42
C ILE A 377 -4.91 31.83 -1.33
N TYR A 378 -5.77 31.90 -0.31
CA TYR A 378 -5.77 30.92 0.79
C TYR A 378 -6.07 29.49 0.31
N VAL A 379 -7.05 29.32 -0.58
CA VAL A 379 -7.35 28.04 -1.25
C VAL A 379 -6.13 27.55 -2.03
N ASN A 380 -5.49 28.43 -2.80
CA ASN A 380 -4.34 28.09 -3.61
C ASN A 380 -3.16 27.58 -2.74
N ASP A 381 -2.91 28.22 -1.60
CA ASP A 381 -1.85 27.78 -0.68
C ASP A 381 -2.15 26.40 -0.07
N ILE A 382 -3.40 26.15 0.32
CA ILE A 382 -3.84 24.82 0.79
C ILE A 382 -3.64 23.78 -0.30
N ILE A 383 -4.04 24.08 -1.54
CA ILE A 383 -3.88 23.20 -2.69
C ILE A 383 -2.42 22.89 -2.93
N LEU A 384 -1.55 23.91 -3.02
CA LEU A 384 -0.13 23.73 -3.28
C LEU A 384 0.54 22.90 -2.18
N SER A 385 0.17 23.14 -0.93
CA SER A 385 0.60 22.33 0.21
C SER A 385 0.15 20.88 0.10
N PHE A 386 -1.13 20.64 -0.23
CA PHE A 386 -1.68 19.29 -0.40
C PHE A 386 -1.04 18.56 -1.58
N VAL A 387 -0.97 19.20 -2.75
CA VAL A 387 -0.30 18.66 -3.95
C VAL A 387 1.16 18.37 -3.63
N GLY A 388 1.86 19.28 -2.96
CA GLY A 388 3.24 19.10 -2.52
C GLY A 388 3.40 17.89 -1.60
N ALA A 389 2.51 17.73 -0.62
CA ALA A 389 2.52 16.57 0.28
C ALA A 389 2.22 15.27 -0.46
N VAL A 390 1.24 15.25 -1.36
CA VAL A 390 0.88 14.03 -2.11
C VAL A 390 1.97 13.66 -3.11
N THR A 391 2.51 14.62 -3.85
CA THR A 391 3.57 14.41 -4.85
C THR A 391 4.92 14.11 -4.22
N GLY A 392 5.24 14.75 -3.10
CA GLY A 392 6.49 14.57 -2.37
C GLY A 392 6.50 13.33 -1.48
N PHE A 393 5.40 12.97 -0.82
CA PHE A 393 5.39 11.87 0.16
C PHE A 393 4.63 10.64 -0.33
N LEU A 394 3.39 10.80 -0.80
CA LEU A 394 2.51 9.65 -1.05
C LEU A 394 2.84 8.95 -2.39
N LEU A 395 3.02 9.72 -3.45
CA LEU A 395 3.28 9.20 -4.80
C LEU A 395 4.54 8.34 -4.88
N PRO A 396 5.71 8.75 -4.35
CA PRO A 396 6.91 7.91 -4.35
C PRO A 396 6.70 6.56 -3.65
N VAL A 397 5.95 6.53 -2.54
CA VAL A 397 5.62 5.29 -1.82
C VAL A 397 4.75 4.36 -2.68
N LEU A 398 3.72 4.91 -3.33
CA LEU A 398 2.86 4.13 -4.22
C LEU A 398 3.64 3.58 -5.43
N TYR A 399 4.52 4.39 -6.03
CA TYR A 399 5.36 3.96 -7.15
C TYR A 399 6.37 2.89 -6.73
N ALA A 400 7.01 3.02 -5.57
CA ALA A 400 7.91 2.01 -5.04
C ALA A 400 7.19 0.69 -4.73
N TRP A 401 5.99 0.75 -4.15
CA TRP A 401 5.16 -0.44 -3.96
C TRP A 401 4.78 -1.07 -5.30
N LEU A 402 4.42 -0.29 -6.32
CA LEU A 402 4.14 -0.82 -7.65
C LEU A 402 5.35 -1.54 -8.25
N GLY A 403 6.54 -0.96 -8.09
CA GLY A 403 7.82 -1.58 -8.45
C GLY A 403 8.03 -2.92 -7.76
N ALA A 404 7.80 -2.99 -6.45
CA ALA A 404 7.90 -4.24 -5.68
C ALA A 404 6.88 -5.29 -6.15
N CYS A 405 5.64 -4.90 -6.44
CA CYS A 405 4.65 -5.81 -7.02
C CYS A 405 5.12 -6.37 -8.37
N ALA A 406 5.69 -5.53 -9.24
CA ALA A 406 6.22 -5.96 -10.53
C ALA A 406 7.41 -6.94 -10.37
N ALA A 407 8.32 -6.67 -9.44
CA ALA A 407 9.45 -7.55 -9.12
C ALA A 407 8.97 -8.91 -8.61
N ILE A 408 8.04 -8.92 -7.65
CA ILE A 408 7.47 -10.16 -7.09
C ILE A 408 6.73 -10.95 -8.17
N LEU A 409 5.91 -10.30 -9.01
CA LEU A 409 5.19 -11.00 -10.09
C LEU A 409 6.17 -11.63 -11.10
N ARG A 410 7.25 -10.91 -11.45
CA ARG A 410 8.30 -11.44 -12.33
C ARG A 410 9.01 -12.63 -11.70
N GLN A 411 9.38 -12.53 -10.42
CA GLN A 411 10.03 -13.61 -9.68
C GLN A 411 9.12 -14.83 -9.55
N LEU A 412 7.85 -14.64 -9.15
CA LEU A 412 6.86 -15.72 -9.07
C LEU A 412 6.64 -16.39 -10.44
N SER A 413 6.65 -15.63 -11.53
CA SER A 413 6.55 -16.19 -12.89
C SER A 413 7.78 -17.04 -13.23
N ALA A 414 8.98 -16.57 -12.90
CA ALA A 414 10.22 -17.32 -13.13
C ALA A 414 10.25 -18.60 -12.27
N ASP A 415 10.00 -18.49 -10.97
CA ASP A 415 10.02 -19.60 -10.02
C ASP A 415 8.93 -20.63 -10.33
N SER A 416 7.75 -20.18 -10.78
CA SER A 416 6.67 -21.07 -11.22
C SER A 416 7.03 -21.80 -12.51
N SER A 417 7.75 -21.17 -13.44
CA SER A 417 8.22 -21.85 -14.66
C SER A 417 9.34 -22.85 -14.37
N ALA A 418 10.16 -22.58 -13.34
CA ALA A 418 11.24 -23.45 -12.91
C ALA A 418 10.80 -24.56 -11.94
N ASN A 419 9.56 -24.51 -11.42
CA ASN A 419 9.05 -25.38 -10.35
C ASN A 419 9.90 -25.31 -9.05
N VAL A 420 10.45 -24.14 -8.70
CA VAL A 420 11.30 -23.93 -7.50
C VAL A 420 10.56 -23.12 -6.42
N PHE A 421 9.24 -22.96 -6.55
CA PHE A 421 8.48 -22.11 -5.64
C PHE A 421 8.28 -22.76 -4.26
N HIS A 422 8.94 -22.21 -3.23
CA HIS A 422 8.69 -22.59 -1.84
C HIS A 422 7.58 -21.71 -1.21
N PRO A 423 6.46 -22.30 -0.73
CA PRO A 423 5.31 -21.53 -0.25
C PRO A 423 5.55 -20.79 1.08
N GLU A 424 6.40 -21.31 1.97
CA GLU A 424 6.67 -20.67 3.26
C GLU A 424 7.75 -19.58 3.16
N HIS A 425 8.87 -19.88 2.51
CA HIS A 425 9.95 -18.89 2.30
C HIS A 425 9.48 -17.69 1.48
N SER A 426 8.66 -17.92 0.45
CA SER A 426 8.16 -16.83 -0.41
C SER A 426 7.23 -15.85 0.33
N LYS A 427 6.41 -16.31 1.28
CA LYS A 427 5.52 -15.42 2.05
C LYS A 427 6.32 -14.40 2.86
N VAL A 428 7.37 -14.87 3.55
CA VAL A 428 8.21 -14.03 4.40
C VAL A 428 9.06 -13.09 3.53
N ALA A 429 9.70 -13.63 2.48
CA ALA A 429 10.52 -12.84 1.56
C ALA A 429 9.72 -11.75 0.85
N ASN A 430 8.54 -12.07 0.32
CA ASN A 430 7.70 -11.10 -0.37
C ASN A 430 7.18 -10.00 0.57
N ARG A 431 6.86 -10.34 1.83
CA ARG A 431 6.46 -9.33 2.83
C ARG A 431 7.62 -8.40 3.20
N ALA A 432 8.82 -8.95 3.35
CA ALA A 432 10.02 -8.17 3.57
C ALA A 432 10.29 -7.23 2.40
N HIS A 433 10.22 -7.72 1.16
CA HIS A 433 10.46 -6.93 -0.05
C HIS A 433 9.46 -5.76 -0.19
N VAL A 434 8.17 -5.98 0.08
CA VAL A 434 7.17 -4.89 0.06
C VAL A 434 7.47 -3.85 1.15
N THR A 435 7.81 -4.30 2.36
CA THR A 435 8.15 -3.40 3.47
C THR A 435 9.38 -2.55 3.14
N SER A 436 10.42 -3.19 2.62
CA SER A 436 11.64 -2.54 2.14
C SER A 436 11.35 -1.50 1.06
N ALA A 437 10.53 -1.84 0.06
CA ALA A 437 10.16 -0.91 -1.00
C ALA A 437 9.37 0.31 -0.48
N VAL A 438 8.47 0.12 0.50
CA VAL A 438 7.76 1.24 1.14
C VAL A 438 8.74 2.17 1.86
N ILE A 439 9.70 1.63 2.62
CA ILE A 439 10.73 2.42 3.30
C ILE A 439 11.54 3.24 2.27
N VAL A 440 11.97 2.59 1.18
CA VAL A 440 12.70 3.24 0.08
C VAL A 440 11.86 4.36 -0.56
N GLY A 441 10.57 4.11 -0.79
CA GLY A 441 9.65 5.13 -1.30
C GLY A 441 9.51 6.34 -0.37
N ILE A 442 9.43 6.11 0.95
CA ILE A 442 9.40 7.17 1.96
C ILE A 442 10.71 7.97 1.91
N SER A 443 11.86 7.28 1.89
CA SER A 443 13.17 7.94 1.81
C SER A 443 13.28 8.81 0.55
N ILE A 444 12.94 8.27 -0.62
CA ILE A 444 12.98 9.02 -1.89
C ILE A 444 12.03 10.21 -1.86
N GLY A 445 10.85 10.05 -1.26
CA GLY A 445 9.90 11.15 -1.10
C GLY A 445 10.43 12.30 -0.25
N LEU A 446 11.02 11.98 0.91
CA LEU A 446 11.63 12.96 1.81
C LEU A 446 12.84 13.68 1.17
N PHE A 447 13.57 13.01 0.28
CA PHE A 447 14.74 13.57 -0.40
C PHE A 447 14.48 13.96 -1.86
N SER A 448 13.21 14.20 -2.24
CA SER A 448 12.89 14.44 -3.67
C SER A 448 13.55 15.71 -4.23
N GLU A 449 13.72 16.75 -3.42
CA GLU A 449 14.41 18.00 -3.82
C GLU A 449 15.91 17.78 -4.10
N LEU A 450 16.55 16.88 -3.35
CA LEU A 450 17.95 16.51 -3.58
C LEU A 450 18.13 15.79 -4.93
N LEU A 451 17.12 15.04 -5.36
CA LEU A 451 17.12 14.28 -6.61
C LEU A 451 16.75 15.13 -7.84
N GLN A 452 16.02 16.24 -7.66
CA GLN A 452 15.68 17.16 -8.76
C GLN A 452 16.90 17.86 -9.39
N GLY A 453 18.05 17.87 -8.70
CA GLY A 453 19.32 18.33 -9.26
C GLY A 453 19.84 17.50 -10.45
N GLY A 454 19.36 16.25 -10.60
CA GLY A 454 19.64 15.39 -11.76
C GLY A 454 18.58 15.55 -12.84
N LYS A 455 18.83 16.42 -13.83
CA LYS A 455 17.85 16.84 -14.87
C LYS A 455 17.26 15.74 -15.76
N GLU A 456 17.69 14.48 -15.65
CA GLU A 456 17.35 13.45 -16.65
C GLU A 456 16.35 12.39 -16.16
N VAL A 457 16.07 12.25 -14.86
CA VAL A 457 15.20 11.17 -14.36
C VAL A 457 14.17 11.69 -13.36
N SER A 458 12.88 11.43 -13.65
CA SER A 458 11.78 11.76 -12.74
C SER A 458 11.95 11.05 -11.38
N PRO A 459 11.84 11.73 -10.23
CA PRO A 459 11.92 11.10 -8.91
C PRO A 459 10.94 9.93 -8.71
N LEU A 460 9.77 9.98 -9.37
CA LEU A 460 8.78 8.89 -9.34
C LEU A 460 9.28 7.64 -10.09
N ALA A 461 9.99 7.83 -11.21
CA ALA A 461 10.61 6.72 -11.93
C ALA A 461 11.73 6.09 -11.10
N ILE A 462 12.52 6.91 -10.40
CA ILE A 462 13.53 6.43 -9.45
C ILE A 462 12.86 5.62 -8.33
N ALA A 463 11.77 6.12 -7.74
CA ALA A 463 11.03 5.40 -6.71
C ALA A 463 10.52 4.03 -7.19
N PHE A 464 9.97 3.97 -8.40
CA PHE A 464 9.56 2.71 -9.02
C PHE A 464 10.72 1.73 -9.20
N VAL A 465 11.83 2.18 -9.79
CA VAL A 465 13.00 1.33 -10.03
C VAL A 465 13.62 0.87 -8.71
N ALA A 466 13.71 1.77 -7.73
CA ALA A 466 14.24 1.46 -6.41
C ALA A 466 13.34 0.47 -5.66
N GLY A 467 12.02 0.57 -5.79
CA GLY A 467 11.09 -0.43 -5.26
C GLY A 467 11.14 -1.77 -6.00
N TYR A 468 11.39 -1.76 -7.31
CA TYR A 468 11.56 -2.97 -8.12
C TYR A 468 12.87 -3.71 -7.80
N ALA A 469 13.94 -2.98 -7.50
CA ALA A 469 15.26 -3.53 -7.18
C ALA A 469 15.72 -3.09 -5.78
N SER A 470 14.87 -3.27 -4.76
CA SER A 470 15.14 -2.75 -3.42
C SER A 470 16.48 -3.23 -2.85
N ASP A 471 16.84 -4.48 -3.09
CA ASP A 471 18.10 -5.05 -2.60
C ASP A 471 19.32 -4.35 -3.21
N LYS A 472 19.26 -4.05 -4.51
CA LYS A 472 20.35 -3.32 -5.20
C LYS A 472 20.41 -1.87 -4.76
N PHE A 473 19.25 -1.27 -4.46
CA PHE A 473 19.18 0.08 -3.90
C PHE A 473 19.84 0.15 -2.52
N PHE A 474 19.57 -0.79 -1.61
CA PHE A 474 20.23 -0.81 -0.30
C PHE A 474 21.74 -1.03 -0.39
N ILE A 475 22.21 -1.91 -1.29
CA ILE A 475 23.67 -2.05 -1.54
C ILE A 475 24.29 -0.72 -2.01
N PHE A 476 23.57 0.05 -2.83
CA PHE A 476 24.02 1.37 -3.25
C PHE A 476 24.06 2.35 -2.07
N VAL A 477 23.01 2.38 -1.23
CA VAL A 477 22.97 3.22 -0.01
C VAL A 477 24.12 2.85 0.94
N ASP A 478 24.37 1.57 1.17
CA ASP A 478 25.47 1.10 2.03
C ASP A 478 26.83 1.58 1.51
N ARG A 479 27.03 1.53 0.18
CA ARG A 479 28.25 2.06 -0.46
C ARG A 479 28.38 3.56 -0.30
N LEU A 480 27.27 4.30 -0.42
CA LEU A 480 27.25 5.75 -0.22
C LEU A 480 27.55 6.12 1.24
N VAL A 481 26.93 5.42 2.19
CA VAL A 481 27.17 5.57 3.63
C VAL A 481 28.63 5.26 3.95
N GLY A 482 29.20 4.20 3.40
CA GLY A 482 30.62 3.86 3.57
C GLY A 482 31.59 4.88 2.96
N ALA A 483 31.19 5.58 1.89
CA ALA A 483 31.99 6.64 1.28
C ALA A 483 31.92 7.97 2.05
N ILE A 484 30.75 8.32 2.59
CA ILE A 484 30.52 9.57 3.35
C ILE A 484 31.03 9.44 4.79
N PHE A 485 30.83 8.26 5.38
CA PHE A 485 31.28 7.91 6.72
C PHE A 485 32.29 6.78 6.62
N PRO A 486 33.52 7.05 6.14
CA PRO A 486 34.58 6.04 6.20
C PRO A 486 34.74 5.67 7.67
N GLY A 487 34.24 4.48 8.03
CA GLY A 487 34.42 3.93 9.35
C GLY A 487 35.92 3.96 9.64
N ARG A 488 36.30 4.52 10.80
CA ARG A 488 37.65 4.29 11.35
C ARG A 488 37.90 2.80 11.23
N ALA A 489 38.78 2.42 10.31
CA ALA A 489 39.27 1.06 10.22
C ALA A 489 39.73 0.72 11.64
N THR A 490 39.05 -0.24 12.27
CA THR A 490 39.57 -0.84 13.47
C THR A 490 40.82 -1.58 12.98
N GLU A 491 41.97 -0.92 13.07
CA GLU A 491 43.27 -1.56 12.97
C GLU A 491 43.23 -2.71 13.98
N ARG A 492 43.02 -3.91 13.46
CA ARG A 492 43.27 -5.13 14.19
C ARG A 492 44.79 -5.27 14.16
N PRO A 493 45.49 -5.19 15.30
CA PRO A 493 46.92 -5.30 15.30
C PRO A 493 47.30 -6.73 14.94
N ASP A 494 48.11 -6.84 13.89
CA ASP A 494 48.85 -8.04 13.55
C ASP A 494 49.75 -8.47 14.73
N ALA A 495 49.42 -9.59 15.37
CA ALA A 495 50.32 -10.44 16.16
C ALA A 495 49.63 -11.80 16.36
N GLY A 496 50.17 -12.96 16.00
CA GLY A 496 51.46 -13.28 15.42
C GLY A 496 51.47 -14.75 14.92
N LYS A 497 52.37 -14.95 13.94
CA LYS A 497 53.03 -16.17 13.47
C LYS A 497 52.88 -17.47 14.28
N SER A 498 52.61 -18.56 13.55
CA SER A 498 53.42 -19.81 13.41
C SER A 498 52.52 -20.87 12.72
N GLY A 499 52.80 -21.55 11.62
CA GLY A 499 54.01 -21.82 10.84
C GLY A 499 53.95 -23.30 10.39
N ALA A 500 53.91 -23.57 9.08
CA ALA A 500 54.32 -24.82 8.37
C ALA A 500 53.57 -24.87 7.02
N SER A 501 54.17 -24.37 5.93
CA SER A 501 55.07 -25.10 5.02
C SER A 501 54.35 -26.16 4.17
N GLY A 502 54.25 -25.89 2.87
CA GLY A 502 53.69 -26.77 1.86
C GLY A 502 53.80 -26.14 0.47
N ALA A 503 55.04 -25.92 0.02
CA ALA A 503 55.36 -25.46 -1.32
C ALA A 503 55.21 -26.60 -2.35
N SER A 504 54.61 -26.32 -3.51
CA SER A 504 55.02 -26.85 -4.83
C SER A 504 54.08 -26.33 -5.92
N HIS A 505 54.59 -25.43 -6.76
CA HIS A 505 54.85 -25.62 -8.20
C HIS A 505 53.68 -25.31 -9.13
N ALA A 506 53.73 -24.09 -9.68
CA ALA A 506 53.14 -23.74 -10.97
C ALA A 506 54.22 -23.85 -12.08
N PRO A 507 53.87 -24.29 -13.30
CA PRO A 507 54.66 -24.01 -14.50
C PRO A 507 54.02 -22.90 -15.38
N PRO A 508 54.82 -22.23 -16.24
CA PRO A 508 54.49 -20.98 -16.92
C PRO A 508 53.70 -21.16 -18.24
N PRO A 509 53.12 -20.08 -18.81
CA PRO A 509 52.38 -20.14 -20.07
C PRO A 509 53.31 -20.17 -21.29
N ARG A 510 52.89 -20.89 -22.35
CA ARG A 510 53.53 -20.95 -23.67
C ARG A 510 52.58 -20.44 -24.76
N PRO A 511 53.09 -20.10 -25.97
CA PRO A 511 52.74 -18.88 -26.68
C PRO A 511 51.77 -19.10 -27.86
N LEU A 512 51.19 -17.99 -28.32
CA LEU A 512 50.44 -17.84 -29.56
C LEU A 512 51.24 -18.29 -30.81
N PRO A 513 50.56 -18.86 -31.82
CA PRO A 513 51.00 -18.81 -33.22
C PRO A 513 50.15 -17.83 -34.06
N PRO A 514 50.60 -17.52 -35.30
CA PRO A 514 50.42 -16.20 -35.93
C PRO A 514 49.26 -16.13 -36.94
N ASN A 515 48.98 -14.87 -37.31
CA ASN A 515 48.22 -14.42 -38.48
C ASN A 515 48.35 -15.33 -39.72
N THR A 516 47.20 -15.58 -40.35
CA THR A 516 47.09 -15.60 -41.82
C THR A 516 45.97 -14.67 -42.25
N ALA A 517 46.37 -13.67 -43.01
CA ALA A 517 45.52 -12.76 -43.75
C ALA A 517 45.00 -13.42 -45.05
N SER A 518 43.75 -13.08 -45.40
CA SER A 518 43.25 -12.84 -46.77
C SER A 518 41.81 -12.32 -46.59
N ALA A 519 41.49 -11.04 -46.82
CA ALA A 519 41.46 -10.33 -48.11
C ALA A 519 40.46 -10.98 -49.10
N ASP A 520 39.23 -10.44 -49.11
CA ASP A 520 38.54 -9.87 -50.28
C ASP A 520 37.08 -9.56 -49.84
N ALA A 521 36.63 -8.30 -49.74
CA ALA A 521 36.47 -7.22 -50.72
C ALA A 521 35.19 -7.36 -51.57
N THR A 522 34.56 -6.19 -51.79
CA THR A 522 33.36 -5.85 -52.59
C THR A 522 32.01 -6.13 -51.93
N GLY A 523 31.03 -5.22 -51.86
CA GLY A 523 30.84 -3.83 -52.30
C GLY A 523 29.40 -3.45 -51.90
N ALA A 524 29.16 -2.31 -51.24
CA ALA A 524 28.77 -1.02 -51.82
C ALA A 524 27.25 -0.76 -51.94
N ALA A 525 26.91 0.54 -51.79
CA ALA A 525 25.64 1.27 -51.99
C ALA A 525 24.63 1.25 -50.81
N ALA A 526 24.35 2.34 -50.06
CA ALA A 526 23.98 3.74 -50.34
C ALA A 526 22.50 3.97 -50.72
N SER A 527 21.73 4.59 -49.82
CA SER A 527 20.70 5.64 -50.07
C SER A 527 20.27 6.17 -48.67
N LYS A 528 20.47 7.43 -48.29
CA LYS A 528 19.72 8.68 -48.60
C LYS A 528 18.20 8.51 -48.76
N GLY A 529 17.45 9.17 -47.88
CA GLY A 529 16.03 9.48 -48.07
C GLY A 529 15.44 10.19 -46.86
N ALA A 530 15.30 11.51 -46.96
CA ALA A 530 14.56 12.36 -46.05
C ALA A 530 13.05 12.30 -46.34
N ALA A 531 12.24 12.41 -45.29
CA ALA A 531 10.92 13.05 -45.26
C ALA A 531 10.60 13.39 -43.81
#